data_AF-A0A4V3SHH2-F1
#
_entry.id   AF-A0A4V3SHH2-F1
#
_cell.length_a   1.000
_cell.length_b   1.000
_cell.length_c   1.000
_cell.angle_alpha   90.00
_cell.angle_beta   90.00
_cell.angle_gamma   90.00
#
_symmetry.space_group_name_H-M   'P 1'
#
loop_
_entity.id
_entity.type
_entity.pdbx_description
1 polymer ?
#
loop_
_entity_poly.entity_id
_entity_poly.type
_entity_poly.pdbx_seq_one_letter_code
_entity_poly.pdbx_strand_id
1 'polypeptide(L)'
;MSSEPSQNDYRRVALSNNADLLHLITQLESTAERLISANLPADDALRPMVDRLVKQYVLDIFTAASDSISINEMPVQLPIERYKQPVEEFEKFDASAQTEVRRLFGEVEKRVVENAEARRRVPAMWANKVASGVNGIEKVEDAATDEMEVEKASVEDGLSVDPEVVDTMRRAKRDLVRAEEAVPAVAARLRRARDAADVVMERQEMQLGRRR
;
A
#
# COMPACT_ATOMS: atom_id res chain seq x y z
N MET A 1 -9.61 -71.64 -16.13
CA MET A 1 -10.74 -71.00 -15.44
C MET A 1 -10.23 -69.71 -14.85
N SER A 2 -10.44 -68.60 -15.54
CA SER A 2 -10.22 -67.26 -14.98
C SER A 2 -11.44 -66.45 -15.37
N SER A 3 -12.43 -66.46 -14.48
CA SER A 3 -13.62 -65.61 -14.60
C SER A 3 -13.19 -64.16 -14.39
N GLU A 4 -13.28 -63.35 -15.44
CA GLU A 4 -13.28 -61.90 -15.31
C GLU A 4 -14.51 -61.50 -14.46
N PRO A 5 -14.36 -60.58 -13.50
CA PRO A 5 -15.49 -60.11 -12.72
C PRO A 5 -16.45 -59.36 -13.66
N SER A 6 -17.68 -59.86 -13.69
CA SER A 6 -18.90 -59.28 -14.25
C SER A 6 -18.87 -57.76 -14.39
N GLN A 7 -19.01 -57.28 -15.62
CA GLN A 7 -19.41 -55.90 -15.93
C GLN A 7 -20.60 -55.52 -15.05
N ASN A 8 -20.50 -54.38 -14.38
CA ASN A 8 -21.55 -53.77 -13.56
C ASN A 8 -22.92 -53.83 -14.26
N ASP A 9 -23.80 -54.68 -13.76
CA ASP A 9 -25.17 -54.90 -14.20
C ASP A 9 -26.11 -53.78 -13.69
N TYR A 10 -25.61 -52.55 -13.66
CA TYR A 10 -26.31 -51.36 -13.20
C TYR A 10 -26.52 -50.41 -14.37
N ARG A 11 -27.76 -49.93 -14.53
CA ARG A 11 -28.11 -48.97 -15.59
C ARG A 11 -27.35 -47.67 -15.38
N ARG A 12 -26.40 -47.39 -16.28
CA ARG A 12 -25.70 -46.10 -16.33
C ARG A 12 -26.70 -44.98 -16.64
N VAL A 13 -26.53 -43.85 -15.97
CA VAL A 13 -27.29 -42.64 -16.26
C VAL A 13 -26.69 -42.00 -17.50
N ALA A 14 -27.43 -42.04 -18.60
CA ALA A 14 -27.03 -41.40 -19.86
C ALA A 14 -27.39 -39.92 -19.82
N LEU A 15 -26.37 -39.06 -19.87
CA LEU A 15 -26.52 -37.62 -20.06
C LEU A 15 -26.38 -37.28 -21.55
N SER A 16 -27.19 -36.34 -22.02
CA SER A 16 -27.21 -35.93 -23.42
C SER A 16 -25.99 -35.07 -23.76
N ASN A 17 -25.61 -34.15 -22.88
CA ASN A 17 -24.48 -33.24 -23.11
C ASN A 17 -23.64 -33.01 -21.84
N ASN A 18 -22.39 -32.54 -22.02
CA ASN A 18 -21.54 -32.08 -20.91
C ASN A 18 -22.20 -30.94 -20.11
N ALA A 19 -23.02 -30.12 -20.78
CA ALA A 19 -23.78 -29.04 -20.14
C ALA A 19 -24.76 -29.55 -19.08
N ASP A 20 -25.30 -30.76 -19.23
CA ASP A 20 -26.24 -31.33 -18.27
C ASP A 20 -25.52 -31.74 -16.99
N LEU A 21 -24.32 -32.33 -17.11
CA LEU A 21 -23.47 -32.65 -15.96
C LEU A 21 -23.10 -31.37 -15.19
N LEU A 22 -22.75 -30.32 -15.91
CA LEU A 22 -22.47 -29.01 -15.31
C LEU A 22 -23.69 -28.42 -14.61
N HIS A 23 -24.86 -28.48 -15.24
CA HIS A 23 -26.09 -28.00 -14.65
C HIS A 23 -26.41 -28.73 -13.34
N LEU A 24 -26.20 -30.05 -13.29
CA LEU A 24 -26.39 -30.82 -12.06
C LEU A 24 -25.43 -30.40 -10.95
N ILE A 25 -24.17 -30.16 -11.30
CA ILE A 25 -23.15 -29.68 -10.34
C ILE A 25 -23.53 -28.29 -9.82
N THR A 26 -23.84 -27.34 -10.70
CA THR A 26 -24.19 -25.95 -10.31
C THR A 26 -25.51 -25.89 -9.54
N GLN A 27 -26.49 -26.72 -9.89
CA GLN A 27 -27.74 -26.84 -9.13
C GLN A 27 -27.49 -27.39 -7.73
N LEU A 28 -26.61 -28.37 -7.57
CA LEU A 28 -26.26 -28.91 -6.26
C LEU A 28 -25.49 -27.87 -5.42
N GLU A 29 -24.52 -27.18 -6.03
CA GLU A 29 -23.75 -26.11 -5.39
C GLU A 29 -24.64 -24.95 -4.95
N SER A 30 -25.51 -24.44 -5.81
CA SER A 30 -26.45 -23.36 -5.46
C SER A 30 -27.45 -23.79 -4.37
N THR A 31 -27.90 -25.05 -4.39
CA THR A 31 -28.76 -25.58 -3.33
C THR A 31 -28.01 -25.67 -2.00
N ALA A 32 -26.75 -26.12 -2.03
CA ALA A 32 -25.88 -26.15 -0.87
C ALA A 32 -25.63 -24.74 -0.32
N GLU A 33 -25.33 -23.76 -1.16
CA GLU A 33 -25.13 -22.37 -0.76
C GLU A 33 -26.38 -21.79 -0.10
N ARG A 34 -27.58 -22.07 -0.66
CA ARG A 34 -28.85 -21.67 -0.06
C ARG A 34 -29.09 -22.32 1.31
N LEU A 35 -28.71 -23.59 1.48
CA LEU A 35 -28.80 -24.28 2.77
C LEU A 35 -27.79 -23.73 3.77
N ILE A 36 -26.57 -23.43 3.34
CA ILE A 36 -25.56 -22.79 4.18
C ILE A 36 -26.06 -21.41 4.62
N SER A 37 -26.61 -20.60 3.71
CA SER A 37 -27.14 -19.27 4.05
C SER A 37 -28.36 -19.31 4.96
N ALA A 38 -29.15 -20.39 4.91
CA ALA A 38 -30.30 -20.57 5.78
C ALA A 38 -29.91 -21.02 7.20
N ASN A 39 -28.82 -21.79 7.34
CA ASN A 39 -28.42 -22.40 8.62
C ASN A 39 -27.26 -21.67 9.31
N LEU A 40 -26.44 -20.90 8.58
CA LEU A 40 -25.34 -20.12 9.13
C LEU A 40 -25.54 -18.61 8.85
N PRO A 41 -25.35 -17.74 9.87
CA PRO A 41 -25.40 -16.30 9.67
C PRO A 41 -24.24 -15.81 8.78
N ALA A 42 -24.42 -14.64 8.16
CA ALA A 42 -23.50 -14.15 7.15
C ALA A 42 -22.07 -13.91 7.67
N ASP A 43 -21.93 -13.50 8.94
CA ASP A 43 -20.68 -13.17 9.63
C ASP A 43 -20.05 -14.36 10.37
N ASP A 44 -20.52 -15.59 10.13
CA ASP A 44 -19.96 -16.77 10.78
C ASP A 44 -18.55 -17.08 10.26
N ALA A 45 -17.56 -17.16 11.17
CA ALA A 45 -16.18 -17.50 10.85
C ALA A 45 -16.03 -18.91 10.23
N LEU A 46 -16.98 -19.81 10.48
CA LEU A 46 -16.98 -21.17 9.95
C LEU A 46 -17.57 -21.26 8.54
N ARG A 47 -18.32 -20.24 8.10
CA ARG A 47 -18.97 -20.22 6.78
C ARG A 47 -18.04 -20.51 5.61
N PRO A 48 -16.85 -19.86 5.46
CA PRO A 48 -15.94 -20.17 4.35
C PRO A 48 -15.34 -21.58 4.44
N MET A 49 -15.18 -22.14 5.65
CA MET A 49 -14.67 -23.49 5.82
C MET A 49 -15.71 -24.54 5.42
N VAL A 50 -16.96 -24.34 5.83
CA VAL A 50 -18.09 -25.21 5.44
C VAL A 50 -18.32 -25.13 3.94
N ASP A 51 -18.31 -23.94 3.34
CA ASP A 51 -18.48 -23.76 1.90
C ASP A 51 -17.42 -24.54 1.10
N ARG A 52 -16.15 -24.46 1.51
CA ARG A 52 -15.06 -25.23 0.91
C ARG A 52 -15.27 -26.74 1.05
N LEU A 53 -15.66 -27.20 2.24
CA LEU A 53 -15.87 -28.62 2.51
C LEU A 53 -17.03 -29.18 1.66
N VAL A 54 -18.11 -28.41 1.54
CA VAL A 54 -19.27 -28.81 0.74
C VAL A 54 -18.92 -28.83 -0.75
N LYS A 55 -18.18 -27.84 -1.26
CA LYS A 55 -17.70 -27.83 -2.65
C LYS A 55 -16.80 -29.03 -2.95
N GLN A 56 -15.92 -29.39 -2.03
CA GLN A 56 -15.10 -30.61 -2.15
C GLN A 56 -15.97 -31.86 -2.16
N TYR A 57 -16.92 -31.96 -1.22
CA TYR A 57 -17.82 -33.11 -1.13
C TYR A 57 -18.68 -33.29 -2.38
N VAL A 58 -19.15 -32.20 -2.98
CA VAL A 58 -19.85 -32.24 -4.28
C VAL A 58 -18.95 -32.86 -5.35
N LEU A 59 -17.69 -32.42 -5.47
CA LEU A 59 -16.74 -32.98 -6.42
C LEU A 59 -16.47 -34.48 -6.16
N ASP A 60 -16.34 -34.87 -4.89
CA ASP A 60 -16.11 -36.25 -4.49
C ASP A 60 -17.31 -37.15 -4.88
N ILE A 61 -18.55 -36.66 -4.68
CA ILE A 61 -19.76 -37.39 -5.10
C ILE A 61 -19.77 -37.63 -6.60
N PHE A 62 -19.57 -36.58 -7.41
CA PHE A 62 -19.59 -36.73 -8.85
C PHE A 62 -18.42 -37.60 -9.34
N THR A 63 -17.27 -37.54 -8.66
CA THR A 63 -16.10 -38.38 -8.95
C THR A 63 -16.40 -39.84 -8.65
N ALA A 64 -17.04 -40.15 -7.52
CA ALA A 64 -17.49 -41.49 -7.20
C ALA A 64 -18.60 -41.98 -8.15
N ALA A 65 -19.42 -41.06 -8.67
CA ALA A 65 -20.48 -41.37 -9.62
C ALA A 65 -20.01 -41.47 -11.08
N SER A 66 -18.73 -41.20 -11.39
CA SER A 66 -18.22 -41.15 -12.77
C SER A 66 -18.46 -42.45 -13.53
N ASP A 67 -18.35 -43.60 -12.85
CA ASP A 67 -18.51 -44.92 -13.46
C ASP A 67 -19.97 -45.29 -13.71
N SER A 68 -20.89 -44.59 -13.04
CA SER A 68 -22.34 -44.75 -13.15
C SER A 68 -22.97 -43.76 -14.13
N ILE A 69 -22.20 -42.79 -14.62
CA ILE A 69 -22.66 -41.74 -15.54
C ILE A 69 -21.95 -41.92 -16.88
N SER A 70 -22.71 -41.79 -17.98
CA SER A 70 -22.16 -41.79 -19.33
C SER A 70 -22.68 -40.60 -20.11
N ILE A 71 -21.82 -39.91 -20.84
CA ILE A 71 -22.21 -38.79 -21.72
C ILE A 71 -22.09 -39.31 -23.14
N ASN A 72 -23.21 -39.39 -23.88
CA ASN A 72 -23.24 -39.97 -25.23
C ASN A 72 -22.55 -41.35 -25.30
N GLU A 73 -22.89 -42.24 -24.37
CA GLU A 73 -22.32 -43.59 -24.22
C GLU A 73 -20.82 -43.65 -23.89
N MET A 74 -20.15 -42.51 -23.75
CA MET A 74 -18.76 -42.42 -23.30
C MET A 74 -18.68 -42.26 -21.78
N PRO A 75 -17.66 -42.85 -21.12
CA PRO A 75 -17.43 -42.63 -19.71
C PRO A 75 -17.04 -41.17 -19.44
N VAL A 76 -17.44 -40.65 -18.27
CA VAL A 76 -17.01 -39.32 -17.80
C VAL A 76 -15.51 -39.33 -17.53
N GLN A 77 -14.79 -38.34 -18.03
CA GLN A 77 -13.34 -38.21 -17.86
C GLN A 77 -12.99 -37.48 -16.56
N LEU A 78 -12.12 -38.08 -15.76
CA LEU A 78 -11.58 -37.43 -14.56
C LEU A 78 -10.36 -36.55 -14.89
N PRO A 79 -10.11 -35.47 -14.13
CA PRO A 79 -10.96 -34.89 -13.08
C PRO A 79 -12.18 -34.15 -13.65
N ILE A 80 -13.29 -34.19 -12.92
CA ILE A 80 -14.59 -33.62 -13.32
C ILE A 80 -14.53 -32.10 -13.53
N GLU A 81 -13.56 -31.45 -12.88
CA GLU A 81 -13.22 -30.05 -13.07
C GLU A 81 -12.90 -29.69 -14.53
N ARG A 82 -12.48 -30.65 -15.36
CA ARG A 82 -12.30 -30.45 -16.81
C ARG A 82 -13.60 -30.07 -17.51
N TYR A 83 -14.73 -30.56 -17.01
CA TYR A 83 -16.03 -30.15 -17.52
C TYR A 83 -16.40 -28.75 -17.06
N LYS A 84 -15.92 -28.31 -15.87
CA LYS A 84 -16.08 -26.93 -15.37
C LYS A 84 -15.24 -25.89 -16.11
N GLN A 85 -14.51 -26.28 -17.18
CA GLN A 85 -13.83 -25.30 -18.01
C GLN A 85 -14.84 -24.25 -18.45
N PRO A 86 -14.63 -22.96 -18.10
CA PRO A 86 -15.49 -21.91 -18.59
C PRO A 86 -15.44 -21.99 -20.11
N VAL A 87 -16.61 -21.92 -20.75
CA VAL A 87 -16.66 -21.49 -22.14
C VAL A 87 -15.77 -20.25 -22.20
N GLU A 88 -14.71 -20.26 -23.01
CA GLU A 88 -13.81 -19.12 -23.15
C GLU A 88 -14.63 -17.92 -23.64
N GLU A 89 -15.21 -17.17 -22.71
CA GLU A 89 -15.86 -15.92 -22.98
C GLU A 89 -14.74 -14.93 -23.27
N PHE A 90 -14.36 -14.84 -24.55
CA PHE A 90 -13.44 -13.81 -25.00
C PHE A 90 -14.04 -12.44 -24.67
N GLU A 91 -13.43 -11.75 -23.70
CA GLU A 91 -13.74 -10.35 -23.49
C GLU A 91 -13.56 -9.59 -24.80
N LYS A 92 -14.57 -8.80 -25.16
CA LYS A 92 -14.49 -8.00 -26.38
C LYS A 92 -13.35 -7.01 -26.24
N PHE A 93 -12.49 -6.96 -27.25
CA PHE A 93 -11.38 -6.04 -27.28
C PHE A 93 -11.86 -4.59 -27.23
N ASP A 94 -11.57 -3.91 -26.12
CA ASP A 94 -11.86 -2.49 -25.95
C ASP A 94 -10.69 -1.64 -26.47
N ALA A 95 -10.87 -1.07 -27.66
CA ALA A 95 -9.89 -0.18 -28.27
C ALA A 95 -9.65 1.08 -27.41
N SER A 96 -10.65 1.56 -26.67
CA SER A 96 -10.54 2.75 -25.82
C SER A 96 -9.65 2.49 -24.61
N ALA A 97 -9.85 1.36 -23.93
CA ALA A 97 -8.98 0.91 -22.85
C ALA A 97 -7.53 0.74 -23.33
N GLN A 98 -7.32 0.17 -24.53
CA GLN A 98 -5.97 0.02 -25.08
C GLN A 98 -5.31 1.37 -25.37
N THR A 99 -6.06 2.35 -25.90
CA THR A 99 -5.50 3.70 -26.13
C THR A 99 -5.10 4.37 -24.82
N GLU A 100 -5.89 4.21 -23.76
CA GLU A 100 -5.57 4.78 -22.46
C GLU A 100 -4.36 4.10 -21.81
N VAL A 101 -4.26 2.78 -21.92
CA VAL A 101 -3.07 2.03 -21.49
C VAL A 101 -1.83 2.56 -22.21
N ARG A 102 -1.86 2.74 -23.53
CA ARG A 102 -0.74 3.30 -24.29
C ARG A 102 -0.38 4.72 -23.86
N ARG A 103 -1.38 5.57 -23.60
CA ARG A 103 -1.18 6.93 -23.09
C ARG A 103 -0.48 6.92 -21.73
N LEU A 104 -0.96 6.11 -20.80
CA LEU A 104 -0.40 5.96 -19.46
C LEU A 104 1.03 5.41 -19.52
N PHE A 105 1.30 4.43 -20.37
CA PHE A 105 2.67 3.93 -20.57
C PHE A 105 3.61 5.02 -21.08
N GLY A 106 3.19 5.83 -22.07
CA GLY A 106 3.99 6.97 -22.53
C GLY A 106 4.25 8.02 -21.44
N GLU A 107 3.27 8.25 -20.56
CA GLU A 107 3.44 9.15 -19.41
C GLU A 107 4.44 8.59 -18.38
N VAL A 108 4.38 7.29 -18.13
CA VAL A 108 5.35 6.60 -17.25
C VAL A 108 6.76 6.71 -17.82
N GLU A 109 6.96 6.42 -19.11
CA GLU A 109 8.27 6.51 -19.75
C GLU A 109 8.85 7.93 -19.67
N LYS A 110 8.02 8.96 -19.93
CA LYS A 110 8.43 10.36 -19.80
C LYS A 110 8.89 10.68 -18.37
N ARG A 111 8.11 10.30 -17.37
CA ARG A 111 8.46 10.55 -15.95
C ARG A 111 9.72 9.79 -15.53
N VAL A 112 9.94 8.58 -16.06
CA VAL A 112 11.16 7.81 -15.80
C VAL A 112 12.39 8.53 -16.35
N VAL A 113 12.31 9.07 -17.58
CA VAL A 113 13.39 9.87 -18.18
C VAL A 113 13.63 11.14 -17.37
N GLU A 114 12.58 11.88 -17.02
CA GLU A 114 12.70 13.10 -16.19
C GLU A 114 13.32 12.79 -14.82
N ASN A 115 12.96 11.67 -14.19
CA ASN A 115 13.55 11.27 -12.91
C ASN A 115 15.04 10.93 -13.05
N ALA A 116 15.41 10.20 -14.11
CA ALA A 116 16.80 9.87 -14.39
C ALA A 116 17.63 11.13 -14.65
N GLU A 117 17.10 12.09 -15.41
CA GLU A 117 17.74 13.39 -15.62
C GLU A 117 17.85 14.19 -14.33
N ALA A 118 16.81 14.23 -13.51
CA ALA A 118 16.81 14.93 -12.24
C ALA A 118 17.86 14.34 -11.28
N ARG A 119 17.95 13.00 -11.18
CA ARG A 119 18.98 12.31 -10.39
C ARG A 119 20.40 12.65 -10.83
N ARG A 120 20.61 12.93 -12.12
CA ARG A 120 21.92 13.34 -12.65
C ARG A 120 22.19 14.84 -12.46
N ARG A 121 21.23 15.71 -12.78
CA ARG A 121 21.43 17.17 -12.82
C ARG A 121 21.33 17.83 -11.45
N VAL A 122 20.38 17.40 -10.62
CA VAL A 122 20.07 18.07 -9.35
C VAL A 122 21.26 18.01 -8.38
N PRO A 123 21.90 16.84 -8.12
CA PRO A 123 23.06 16.81 -7.22
C PRO A 123 24.23 17.67 -7.70
N ALA A 124 24.53 17.65 -9.00
CA ALA A 124 25.61 18.48 -9.57
C ALA A 124 25.31 19.98 -9.45
N MET A 125 24.06 20.39 -9.70
CA MET A 125 23.62 21.77 -9.56
C MET A 125 23.72 22.26 -8.10
N TRP A 126 23.26 21.44 -7.15
CA TRP A 126 23.36 21.76 -5.73
C TRP A 126 24.80 21.79 -5.23
N ALA A 127 25.64 20.83 -5.65
CA ALA A 127 27.07 20.84 -5.32
C ALA A 127 27.75 22.13 -5.80
N ASN A 128 27.50 22.55 -7.03
CA ASN A 128 28.04 23.80 -7.57
C ASN A 128 27.53 25.03 -6.81
N LYS A 129 26.23 25.07 -6.47
CA LYS A 129 25.62 26.19 -5.73
C LYS A 129 26.17 26.28 -4.30
N VAL A 130 26.35 25.15 -3.63
CA VAL A 130 26.96 25.09 -2.30
C VAL A 130 28.42 25.47 -2.37
N ALA A 131 29.20 24.95 -3.32
CA ALA A 131 30.60 25.33 -3.50
C ALA A 131 30.76 26.84 -3.78
N SER A 132 29.91 27.43 -4.64
CA SER A 132 29.94 28.88 -4.86
C SER A 132 29.52 29.69 -3.64
N GLY A 133 28.61 29.16 -2.81
CA GLY A 133 28.17 29.80 -1.57
C GLY A 133 29.24 29.75 -0.50
N VAL A 134 29.88 28.59 -0.31
CA VAL A 134 31.00 28.41 0.63
C VAL A 134 32.19 29.27 0.23
N ASN A 135 32.61 29.24 -1.05
CA ASN A 135 33.70 30.11 -1.52
C ASN A 135 33.34 31.61 -1.42
N GLY A 136 32.04 31.94 -1.47
CA GLY A 136 31.57 33.31 -1.26
C GLY A 136 31.64 33.73 0.21
N ILE A 137 31.33 32.82 1.13
CA ILE A 137 31.45 33.03 2.58
C ILE A 137 32.93 33.10 2.98
N GLU A 138 33.77 32.18 2.50
CA GLU A 138 35.21 32.17 2.75
C GLU A 138 35.86 33.48 2.30
N LYS A 139 35.52 34.00 1.11
CA LYS A 139 35.99 35.32 0.67
C LYS A 139 35.52 36.50 1.53
N VAL A 140 34.33 36.40 2.11
CA VAL A 140 33.79 37.43 3.02
C VAL A 140 34.44 37.31 4.40
N GLU A 141 34.70 36.10 4.87
CA GLU A 141 35.46 35.85 6.10
C GLU A 141 36.91 36.31 5.94
N ASP A 142 37.58 35.97 4.84
CA ASP A 142 38.93 36.42 4.51
C ASP A 142 39.01 37.95 4.46
N ALA A 143 38.06 38.60 3.76
CA ALA A 143 37.99 40.06 3.72
C ALA A 143 37.69 40.68 5.09
N ALA A 144 36.85 40.04 5.92
CA ALA A 144 36.57 40.50 7.27
C ALA A 144 37.75 40.27 8.23
N THR A 145 38.54 39.20 8.03
CA THR A 145 39.79 38.98 8.79
C THR A 145 40.88 39.93 8.36
N ASP A 146 41.00 40.25 7.07
CA ASP A 146 41.92 41.27 6.58
C ASP A 146 41.52 42.66 7.13
N GLU A 147 40.23 43.01 7.14
CA GLU A 147 39.73 44.24 7.78
C GLU A 147 39.96 44.22 9.29
N MET A 148 39.75 43.09 9.98
CA MET A 148 40.07 42.95 11.42
C MET A 148 41.57 42.98 11.72
N GLU A 149 42.45 42.51 10.82
CA GLU A 149 43.90 42.62 10.97
C GLU A 149 44.35 44.07 10.76
N VAL A 150 43.76 44.78 9.79
CA VAL A 150 43.96 46.22 9.60
C VAL A 150 43.42 47.01 10.80
N GLU A 151 42.26 46.63 11.35
CA GLU A 151 41.67 47.24 12.54
C GLU A 151 42.49 46.90 13.80
N LYS A 152 43.00 45.67 13.97
CA LYS A 152 43.92 45.32 15.06
C LYS A 152 45.25 46.05 14.96
N ALA A 153 45.80 46.23 13.76
CA ALA A 153 46.96 47.09 13.53
C ALA A 153 46.65 48.57 13.83
N SER A 154 45.39 49.00 13.68
CA SER A 154 44.92 50.34 14.05
C SER A 154 44.60 50.46 15.55
N VAL A 155 44.23 49.38 16.23
CA VAL A 155 43.88 49.32 17.66
C VAL A 155 45.11 49.14 18.56
N GLU A 156 46.27 48.77 18.01
CA GLU A 156 47.57 49.00 18.67
C GLU A 156 47.84 50.50 18.91
N ASP A 157 47.10 51.40 18.25
CA ASP A 157 47.03 52.83 18.54
C ASP A 157 45.79 53.17 19.40
N GLY A 158 45.74 52.63 20.62
CA GLY A 158 45.18 53.32 21.79
C GLY A 158 43.69 53.69 21.81
N LEU A 159 42.75 52.83 21.38
CA LEU A 159 41.32 53.06 21.60
C LEU A 159 40.78 52.22 22.77
N SER A 160 40.52 52.88 23.90
CA SER A 160 39.86 52.30 25.06
C SER A 160 38.38 52.02 24.76
N VAL A 161 38.00 50.75 24.65
CA VAL A 161 36.60 50.33 24.52
C VAL A 161 35.85 50.62 25.84
N ASP A 162 34.70 51.29 25.74
CA ASP A 162 33.87 51.65 26.88
C ASP A 162 33.44 50.40 27.68
N PRO A 163 33.74 50.31 28.99
CA PRO A 163 33.42 49.14 29.81
C PRO A 163 31.91 48.82 29.86
N GLU A 164 31.04 49.79 29.64
CA GLU A 164 29.59 49.59 29.65
C GLU A 164 29.11 48.76 28.43
N VAL A 165 29.76 48.94 27.29
CA VAL A 165 29.48 48.18 26.05
C VAL A 165 29.90 46.71 26.21
N VAL A 166 31.03 46.47 26.88
CA VAL A 166 31.52 45.10 27.14
C VAL A 166 30.57 44.36 28.09
N ASP A 167 30.06 45.04 29.11
CA ASP A 167 29.16 44.44 30.08
C ASP A 167 27.75 44.17 29.52
N THR A 168 27.23 45.06 28.66
CA THR A 168 25.96 44.82 27.96
C THR A 168 26.07 43.64 26.98
N MET A 169 27.18 43.54 26.25
CA MET A 169 27.45 42.39 25.37
C MET A 169 27.56 41.06 26.16
N ARG A 170 28.22 41.07 27.32
CA ARG A 170 28.28 39.88 28.21
C ARG A 170 26.93 39.50 28.80
N ARG A 171 26.04 40.47 29.04
CA ARG A 171 24.65 40.20 29.48
C ARG A 171 23.85 39.59 28.33
N ALA A 172 23.88 40.20 27.15
CA ALA A 172 23.20 39.69 25.96
C ALA A 172 23.62 38.26 25.62
N LYS A 173 24.92 37.95 25.69
CA LYS A 173 25.41 36.58 25.45
C LYS A 173 24.85 35.57 26.47
N ARG A 174 24.78 35.93 27.75
CA ARG A 174 24.21 35.05 28.79
C ARG A 174 22.71 34.85 28.61
N ASP A 175 21.99 35.89 28.23
CA ASP A 175 20.55 35.80 28.01
C ASP A 175 20.21 34.98 26.76
N LEU A 176 21.05 35.05 25.72
CA LEU A 176 20.92 34.21 24.53
C LEU A 176 21.10 32.72 24.86
N VAL A 177 22.11 32.37 25.67
CA VAL A 177 22.32 30.97 26.12
C VAL A 177 21.13 30.48 26.95
N ARG A 178 20.60 31.30 27.84
CA ARG A 178 19.39 30.96 28.61
C ARG A 178 18.16 30.77 27.71
N ALA A 179 18.02 31.58 26.66
CA ALA A 179 16.95 31.43 25.70
C ALA A 179 17.07 30.12 24.92
N GLU A 180 18.28 29.78 24.46
CA GLU A 180 18.58 28.53 23.77
C GLU A 180 18.20 27.30 24.62
N GLU A 181 18.54 27.31 25.91
CA GLU A 181 18.16 26.25 26.86
C GLU A 181 16.64 26.20 27.12
N ALA A 182 15.95 27.35 27.10
CA ALA A 182 14.53 27.45 27.41
C ALA A 182 13.60 27.07 26.23
N VAL A 183 14.03 27.31 24.98
CA VAL A 183 13.27 27.02 23.76
C VAL A 183 12.74 25.58 23.69
N PRO A 184 13.54 24.51 23.91
CA PRO A 184 13.04 23.14 23.83
C PRO A 184 11.99 22.83 24.90
N ALA A 185 12.14 23.38 26.12
CA ALA A 185 11.16 23.20 27.19
C ALA A 185 9.81 23.88 26.85
N VAL A 186 9.85 25.08 26.27
CA VAL A 186 8.65 25.79 25.81
C VAL A 186 8.00 25.06 24.64
N ALA A 187 8.78 24.58 23.67
CA ALA A 187 8.28 23.80 22.55
C ALA A 187 7.58 22.50 23.00
N ALA A 188 8.14 21.81 24.00
CA ALA A 188 7.53 20.61 24.57
C ALA A 188 6.20 20.93 25.29
N ARG A 189 6.11 22.05 26.01
CA ARG A 189 4.86 22.50 26.65
C ARG A 189 3.79 22.84 25.61
N LEU A 190 4.16 23.51 24.52
CA LEU A 190 3.24 23.83 23.42
C LEU A 190 2.70 22.58 22.72
N ARG A 191 3.55 21.58 22.48
CA ARG A 191 3.11 20.29 21.90
C ARG A 191 2.09 19.59 22.81
N ARG A 192 2.38 19.47 24.11
CA ARG A 192 1.44 18.86 25.08
C ARG A 192 0.12 19.63 25.19
N ALA A 193 0.18 20.95 25.14
CA ALA A 193 -1.03 21.78 25.17
C ALA A 193 -1.89 21.56 23.93
N ARG A 194 -1.26 21.41 22.75
CA ARG A 194 -1.95 21.06 21.51
C ARG A 194 -2.59 19.66 21.58
N ASP A 195 -1.84 18.66 22.00
CA ASP A 195 -2.35 17.28 22.12
C ASP A 195 -3.54 17.21 23.09
N ALA A 196 -3.46 17.95 24.21
CA ALA A 196 -4.57 18.05 25.16
C ALA A 196 -5.79 18.76 24.57
N ALA A 197 -5.59 19.79 23.74
CA ALA A 197 -6.68 20.48 23.06
C ALA A 197 -7.38 19.55 22.05
N ASP A 198 -6.61 18.77 21.28
CA ASP A 198 -7.15 17.82 20.29
C ASP A 198 -8.04 16.76 20.98
N VAL A 199 -7.60 16.21 22.12
CA VAL A 199 -8.40 15.24 22.92
C VAL A 199 -9.70 15.86 23.46
N VAL A 200 -9.68 17.12 23.88
CA VAL A 200 -10.88 17.82 24.37
C VAL A 200 -11.88 18.04 23.23
N MET A 201 -11.39 18.40 22.03
CA MET A 201 -12.22 18.58 20.84
C MET A 201 -12.87 17.25 20.42
N GLU A 202 -12.11 16.17 20.31
CA GLU A 202 -12.65 14.82 20.00
C GLU A 202 -13.70 14.37 21.03
N ARG A 203 -13.47 14.66 22.32
CA ARG A 203 -14.42 14.33 23.38
C ARG A 203 -15.72 15.15 23.30
N GLN A 204 -15.65 16.41 22.88
CA GLN A 204 -16.85 17.24 22.65
C GLN A 204 -17.64 16.75 21.43
N GLU A 205 -16.97 16.37 20.34
CA GLU A 205 -17.61 15.82 19.15
C GLU A 205 -18.32 14.49 19.44
N MET A 206 -17.70 13.59 20.21
CA MET A 206 -18.36 12.35 20.65
C MET A 206 -19.59 12.57 21.53
N GLN A 207 -19.58 13.61 22.39
CA GLN A 207 -20.74 13.94 23.23
C GLN A 207 -21.90 14.55 22.44
N LEU A 208 -21.60 15.27 21.35
CA LEU A 208 -22.61 15.83 20.44
C LEU A 208 -23.16 14.76 19.48
N GLY A 209 -22.32 13.81 19.04
CA GLY A 209 -22.73 12.69 18.19
C GLY A 209 -23.61 11.66 18.89
N ARG A 210 -23.48 11.49 20.22
CA ARG A 210 -24.36 10.62 21.03
C ARG A 210 -25.74 11.23 21.36
N ARG A 211 -25.96 12.50 21.03
CA ARG A 211 -27.22 13.23 21.30
C ARG A 211 -28.12 13.38 20.05
N ARG A 212 -27.79 12.71 18.94
CA ARG A 212 -28.62 12.64 17.74
C ARG A 212 -29.19 11.25 17.55
#